data_AF-A0A7V4Q555-F1
#
_entry.id   AF-A0A7V4Q555-F1
#
_cell.length_a   1.000
_cell.length_b   1.000
_cell.length_c   1.000
_cell.angle_alpha   90.00
_cell.angle_beta   90.00
_cell.angle_gamma   90.00
#
_symmetry.space_group_name_H-M   'P 1'
#
loop_
_entity.id
_entity.type
_entity.pdbx_description
1 polymer ?
#
loop_
_entity_poly.entity_id
_entity_poly.type
_entity_poly.pdbx_seq_one_letter_code
_entity_poly.pdbx_strand_id
1 'polypeptide(L)'
;MSKKVGSALAKTGRLSLLLVALIFAASTAFASKIATVDIPVKADLYATTPAPLSTTQCAQCHTSVFGSLKNNGGRHRFDCQQCHNAIHSYNPKKGNWDELMPKCSSCHTDVHGPANKDCSSCHANPHAPCMVAMPPRLTNTCASCHAAPKNDLVKFPSKHSLVSCDKCHTSHGFKPSCSACHKPHYQGQEFSTCAKCHPVHKPKQVTYGSAEPAATCGACHTKVYAKWKATPSRHAKVNCAACHRDKHGYIPQCTECHKAPHPQSILEKFPNCLSCHLDVHDLPSAGSQTP
;
A
#
# COMPACT_ATOMS: atom_id res chain seq x y z
N MET A 1 -38.43 -24.52 50.39
CA MET A 1 -39.83 -24.91 50.65
C MET A 1 -39.96 -26.42 50.49
N SER A 2 -39.95 -27.14 51.61
CA SER A 2 -40.20 -28.59 51.66
C SER A 2 -41.71 -28.87 51.59
N LYS A 3 -42.11 -29.88 50.81
CA LYS A 3 -43.31 -30.71 51.00
C LYS A 3 -43.20 -31.93 50.07
N LYS A 4 -42.90 -33.10 50.65
CA LYS A 4 -43.83 -34.19 51.01
C LYS A 4 -44.47 -34.86 49.78
N VAL A 5 -44.06 -36.10 49.53
CA VAL A 5 -44.96 -37.14 49.04
C VAL A 5 -44.69 -38.40 49.85
N GLY A 6 -45.69 -38.83 50.61
CA GLY A 6 -45.68 -40.07 51.37
C GLY A 6 -45.94 -41.26 50.46
N SER A 7 -45.30 -42.38 50.75
CA SER A 7 -45.59 -43.68 50.16
C SER A 7 -46.14 -44.59 51.26
N ALA A 8 -47.37 -45.07 51.04
CA ALA A 8 -48.04 -46.02 51.91
C ALA A 8 -47.55 -47.44 51.61
N LEU A 9 -47.18 -48.15 52.67
CA LEU A 9 -46.97 -49.60 52.67
C LEU A 9 -48.27 -50.34 52.31
N ALA A 10 -48.18 -51.31 51.43
CA ALA A 10 -49.08 -52.47 51.43
C ALA A 10 -48.26 -53.76 51.27
N LYS A 11 -48.25 -54.54 52.35
CA LYS A 11 -47.75 -55.92 52.43
C LYS A 11 -48.69 -56.85 51.67
N THR A 12 -48.19 -57.67 50.75
CA THR A 12 -48.82 -58.94 50.38
C THR A 12 -47.79 -59.96 49.93
N GLY A 13 -47.96 -61.19 50.44
CA GLY A 13 -47.69 -62.41 49.67
C GLY A 13 -46.26 -62.95 49.67
N ARG A 14 -45.88 -63.64 50.76
CA ARG A 14 -44.90 -64.74 50.70
C ARG A 14 -45.51 -65.88 49.88
N LEU A 15 -45.36 -65.87 48.56
CA LEU A 15 -45.47 -67.09 47.74
C LEU A 15 -44.97 -66.82 46.32
N SER A 16 -43.65 -66.89 46.08
CA SER A 16 -43.03 -67.16 44.77
C SER A 16 -41.50 -67.14 44.90
N LEU A 17 -40.96 -67.97 45.80
CA LEU A 17 -39.51 -68.13 45.97
C LEU A 17 -38.90 -69.20 45.03
N LEU A 18 -39.67 -69.73 44.06
CA LEU A 18 -39.27 -70.86 43.23
C LEU A 18 -39.38 -70.63 41.71
N LEU A 19 -39.74 -69.41 41.26
CA LEU A 19 -39.78 -69.06 39.84
C LEU A 19 -38.86 -67.88 39.46
N VAL A 20 -37.93 -67.50 40.34
CA VAL A 20 -36.90 -66.47 40.06
C VAL A 20 -35.52 -67.10 39.80
N ALA A 21 -35.33 -68.38 40.15
CA ALA A 21 -34.05 -69.09 39.96
C ALA A 21 -33.84 -69.64 38.52
N LEU A 22 -34.89 -69.69 37.68
CA LEU A 22 -34.80 -70.21 36.30
C LEU A 22 -34.76 -69.13 35.22
N ILE A 23 -34.95 -67.85 35.56
CA ILE A 23 -34.79 -66.72 34.61
C ILE A 23 -33.43 -66.03 34.79
N PHE A 24 -32.73 -66.25 35.90
CA PHE A 24 -31.36 -65.76 36.13
C PHE A 24 -30.25 -66.63 35.53
N ALA A 25 -30.58 -67.78 34.94
CA ALA A 25 -29.60 -68.67 34.29
C ALA A 25 -29.51 -68.48 32.76
N ALA A 26 -30.35 -67.62 32.15
CA ALA A 26 -30.39 -67.42 30.70
C ALA A 26 -29.96 -66.01 30.24
N SER A 27 -29.54 -65.12 31.16
CA SER A 27 -29.22 -63.72 30.85
C SER A 27 -27.73 -63.37 30.91
N THR A 28 -26.83 -64.33 31.12
CA THR A 28 -25.37 -64.10 31.04
C THR A 28 -24.76 -64.40 29.66
N ALA A 29 -25.56 -64.82 28.68
CA ALA A 29 -25.06 -65.24 27.35
C ALA A 29 -24.88 -64.10 26.33
N PHE A 30 -25.12 -62.83 26.70
CA PHE A 30 -24.87 -61.67 25.84
C PHE A 30 -24.06 -60.60 26.57
N ALA A 31 -23.01 -60.99 27.29
CA ALA A 31 -21.86 -60.10 27.43
C ALA A 31 -21.22 -60.01 26.04
N SER A 32 -21.67 -59.05 25.22
CA SER A 32 -21.00 -58.69 23.97
C SER A 32 -19.51 -58.60 24.28
N LYS A 33 -18.72 -59.53 23.73
CA LYS A 33 -17.26 -59.45 23.80
C LYS A 33 -16.91 -58.06 23.31
N ILE A 34 -16.44 -57.19 24.20
CA ILE A 34 -15.81 -55.94 23.81
C ILE A 34 -14.74 -56.40 22.82
N ALA A 35 -14.88 -56.03 21.55
CA ALA A 35 -13.91 -56.38 20.54
C ALA A 35 -12.59 -55.73 20.97
N THR A 36 -11.73 -56.50 21.62
CA THR A 36 -10.37 -56.10 21.94
C THR A 36 -9.62 -56.11 20.63
N VAL A 37 -9.57 -54.94 19.98
CA VAL A 37 -8.73 -54.75 18.80
C VAL A 37 -7.29 -54.91 19.25
N ASP A 38 -6.63 -55.95 18.75
CA ASP A 38 -5.19 -56.10 18.90
C ASP A 38 -4.51 -55.12 17.93
N ILE A 39 -3.90 -54.06 18.48
CA ILE A 39 -3.21 -53.03 17.71
C ILE A 39 -1.71 -53.33 17.81
N PRO A 40 -1.09 -53.86 16.75
CA PRO A 40 0.33 -54.21 16.80
C PRO A 40 1.19 -52.97 17.01
N VAL A 41 2.09 -53.05 17.98
CA VAL A 41 3.05 -51.97 18.27
C VAL A 41 4.13 -51.96 17.19
N LYS A 42 4.19 -50.87 16.42
CA LYS A 42 5.24 -50.62 15.42
C LYS A 42 6.32 -49.70 15.98
N ALA A 43 7.21 -50.27 16.80
CA ALA A 43 8.26 -49.54 17.49
C ALA A 43 9.31 -48.91 16.53
N ASP A 44 9.46 -49.50 15.34
CA ASP A 44 10.34 -49.05 14.26
C ASP A 44 10.00 -47.63 13.76
N LEU A 45 8.71 -47.24 13.80
CA LEU A 45 8.26 -45.91 13.39
C LEU A 45 8.83 -44.76 14.25
N TYR A 46 9.31 -45.08 15.46
CA TYR A 46 9.85 -44.10 16.41
C TYR A 46 11.32 -44.37 16.77
N ALA A 47 11.99 -45.23 16.00
CA ALA A 47 13.36 -45.65 16.28
C ALA A 47 14.42 -44.55 16.00
N THR A 48 14.07 -43.53 15.21
CA THR A 48 14.99 -42.46 14.81
C THR A 48 14.63 -41.12 15.44
N THR A 49 15.67 -40.35 15.79
CA THR A 49 15.50 -38.96 16.20
C THR A 49 15.08 -38.11 14.99
N PRO A 50 13.97 -37.37 15.06
CA PRO A 50 13.52 -36.54 13.94
C PRO A 50 14.51 -35.41 13.64
N ALA A 51 14.88 -35.26 12.37
CA ALA A 51 15.61 -34.07 11.92
C ALA A 51 14.70 -32.82 11.94
N PRO A 52 15.26 -31.61 12.10
CA PRO A 52 14.50 -30.38 11.93
C PRO A 52 13.85 -30.31 10.54
N LEU A 53 12.60 -29.85 10.50
CA LEU A 53 11.89 -29.67 9.23
C LEU A 53 12.53 -28.56 8.39
N SER A 54 12.66 -28.78 7.09
CA SER A 54 12.97 -27.72 6.12
C SER A 54 11.80 -26.75 5.94
N THR A 55 12.09 -25.56 5.42
CA THR A 55 11.06 -24.55 5.06
C THR A 55 9.96 -25.13 4.16
N THR A 56 10.31 -25.99 3.18
CA THR A 56 9.32 -26.64 2.30
C THR A 56 8.46 -27.66 3.04
N GLN A 57 9.01 -28.40 4.00
CA GLN A 57 8.22 -29.33 4.82
C GLN A 57 7.25 -28.56 5.75
N CYS A 58 7.69 -27.44 6.32
CA CYS A 58 6.77 -26.54 7.05
C CYS A 58 5.63 -26.03 6.14
N ALA A 59 5.95 -25.71 4.88
CA ALA A 59 4.98 -25.21 3.90
C ALA A 59 3.91 -26.22 3.51
N GLN A 60 4.16 -27.53 3.67
CA GLN A 60 3.15 -28.58 3.40
C GLN A 60 1.91 -28.43 4.30
N CYS A 61 2.09 -27.94 5.53
CA CYS A 61 1.00 -27.70 6.47
C CYS A 61 0.64 -26.20 6.59
N HIS A 62 1.62 -25.30 6.45
CA HIS A 62 1.44 -23.85 6.63
C HIS A 62 1.46 -23.08 5.31
N THR A 63 0.65 -23.52 4.35
CA THR A 63 0.59 -22.97 2.98
C THR A 63 0.30 -21.46 2.95
N SER A 64 -0.61 -20.97 3.82
CA SER A 64 -0.95 -19.54 3.93
C SER A 64 0.21 -18.68 4.45
N VAL A 65 0.96 -19.18 5.45
CA VAL A 65 2.13 -18.48 6.00
C VAL A 65 3.24 -18.44 4.95
N PHE A 66 3.50 -19.57 4.29
CA PHE A 66 4.48 -19.65 3.22
C PHE A 66 4.13 -18.70 2.06
N GLY A 67 2.86 -18.66 1.65
CA GLY A 67 2.35 -17.74 0.64
C GLY A 67 2.50 -16.26 1.06
N SER A 68 2.22 -15.95 2.33
CA SER A 68 2.39 -14.61 2.89
C SER A 68 3.84 -14.14 2.81
N LEU A 69 4.79 -14.98 3.23
CA LEU A 69 6.22 -14.66 3.14
C LEU A 69 6.69 -14.56 1.67
N LYS A 70 6.24 -15.48 0.81
CA LYS A 70 6.57 -15.48 -0.61
C LYS A 70 6.12 -14.20 -1.31
N ASN A 71 4.94 -13.69 -1.00
CA ASN A 71 4.39 -12.53 -1.70
C ASN A 71 4.76 -11.21 -0.99
N ASN A 72 4.74 -11.21 0.34
CA ASN A 72 4.76 -10.00 1.17
C ASN A 72 5.80 -10.02 2.31
N GLY A 73 6.64 -11.06 2.37
CA GLY A 73 7.69 -11.22 3.38
C GLY A 73 8.86 -10.25 3.25
N GLY A 74 9.09 -9.69 2.05
CA GLY A 74 10.28 -8.90 1.76
C GLY A 74 11.56 -9.66 2.12
N ARG A 75 12.34 -9.12 3.05
CA ARG A 75 13.59 -9.73 3.56
C ARG A 75 13.37 -10.82 4.62
N HIS A 76 12.15 -11.01 5.11
CA HIS A 76 11.82 -12.06 6.11
C HIS A 76 11.66 -13.46 5.49
N ARG A 77 12.24 -13.68 4.30
CA ARG A 77 12.23 -14.97 3.59
C ARG A 77 13.46 -15.78 3.97
N PHE A 78 13.51 -16.23 5.22
CA PHE A 78 14.56 -17.08 5.78
C PHE A 78 13.93 -18.29 6.50
N ASP A 79 14.74 -19.22 6.99
CA ASP A 79 14.23 -20.47 7.58
C ASP A 79 13.38 -20.21 8.83
N CYS A 80 12.25 -20.93 8.95
CA CYS A 80 11.25 -20.71 9.99
C CYS A 80 11.85 -20.75 11.41
N GLN A 81 12.83 -21.62 11.62
CA GLN A 81 13.52 -21.84 12.89
C GLN A 81 14.42 -20.68 13.32
N GLN A 82 14.83 -19.80 12.38
CA GLN A 82 15.61 -18.62 12.75
C GLN A 82 14.76 -17.57 13.48
N CYS A 83 13.42 -17.69 13.43
CA CYS A 83 12.50 -16.90 14.22
C CYS A 83 11.81 -17.76 15.30
N HIS A 84 11.32 -18.95 14.92
CA HIS A 84 10.61 -19.85 15.81
C HIS A 84 11.53 -20.86 16.50
N ASN A 85 11.93 -20.55 17.73
CA ASN A 85 12.72 -21.46 18.58
C ASN A 85 11.86 -22.54 19.26
N ALA A 86 10.54 -22.37 19.30
CA ALA A 86 9.57 -23.34 19.80
C ALA A 86 8.41 -23.46 18.80
N ILE A 87 8.18 -24.66 18.28
CA ILE A 87 7.19 -24.94 17.22
C ILE A 87 6.20 -25.99 17.74
N HIS A 88 4.91 -25.83 17.39
CA HIS A 88 3.81 -26.68 17.86
C HIS A 88 3.68 -26.80 19.39
N SER A 89 4.13 -25.77 20.12
CA SER A 89 4.09 -25.72 21.60
C SER A 89 2.88 -24.95 22.15
N TYR A 90 2.08 -24.31 21.27
CA TYR A 90 0.88 -23.59 21.67
C TYR A 90 -0.19 -24.56 22.19
N ASN A 91 -0.77 -24.22 23.34
CA ASN A 91 -1.87 -24.97 23.93
C ASN A 91 -3.01 -24.00 24.31
N PRO A 92 -4.19 -24.10 23.69
CA PRO A 92 -5.33 -23.23 23.99
C PRO A 92 -5.75 -23.24 25.46
N LYS A 93 -5.57 -24.36 26.18
CA LYS A 93 -5.88 -24.46 27.62
C LYS A 93 -4.90 -23.68 28.50
N LYS A 94 -3.66 -23.50 28.03
CA LYS A 94 -2.63 -22.73 28.74
C LYS A 94 -2.60 -21.26 28.31
N GLY A 95 -3.14 -20.93 27.15
CA GLY A 95 -3.14 -19.56 26.63
C GLY A 95 -1.73 -18.99 26.40
N ASN A 96 -0.73 -19.84 26.18
CA ASN A 96 0.70 -19.47 26.16
C ASN A 96 1.17 -18.83 24.85
N TRP A 97 0.29 -18.16 24.11
CA TRP A 97 0.64 -17.60 22.79
C TRP A 97 1.69 -16.48 22.92
N ASP A 98 1.46 -15.50 23.80
CA ASP A 98 2.31 -14.31 23.90
C ASP A 98 3.73 -14.60 24.42
N GLU A 99 3.88 -15.68 25.17
CA GLU A 99 5.17 -16.21 25.64
C GLU A 99 5.96 -16.88 24.50
N LEU A 100 5.27 -17.65 23.65
CA LEU A 100 5.89 -18.41 22.56
C LEU A 100 6.21 -17.54 21.34
N MET A 101 5.48 -16.44 21.12
CA MET A 101 5.66 -15.63 19.91
C MET A 101 6.98 -14.87 19.92
N PRO A 102 7.82 -15.04 18.86
CA PRO A 102 9.08 -14.33 18.74
C PRO A 102 8.90 -12.81 18.80
N LYS A 103 9.78 -12.12 19.54
CA LYS A 103 9.75 -10.66 19.62
C LYS A 103 10.56 -10.07 18.47
N CYS A 104 10.00 -9.09 17.77
CA CYS A 104 10.70 -8.35 16.71
C CYS A 104 12.01 -7.73 17.22
N SER A 105 12.03 -7.34 18.51
CA SER A 105 13.18 -6.75 19.19
C SER A 105 14.39 -7.67 19.32
N SER A 106 14.25 -8.97 19.06
CA SER A 106 15.37 -9.91 19.02
C SER A 106 16.33 -9.65 17.85
N CYS A 107 15.83 -9.04 16.76
CA CYS A 107 16.61 -8.74 15.56
C CYS A 107 16.58 -7.25 15.17
N HIS A 108 15.54 -6.51 15.58
CA HIS A 108 15.31 -5.11 15.18
C HIS A 108 15.21 -4.19 16.39
N THR A 109 15.95 -3.08 16.42
CA THR A 109 15.89 -2.12 17.53
C THR A 109 14.91 -0.99 17.27
N ASP A 110 15.24 -0.08 16.34
CA ASP A 110 14.49 1.16 16.10
C ASP A 110 14.32 1.46 14.61
N VAL A 111 13.81 0.48 13.84
CA VAL A 111 13.67 0.56 12.38
C VAL A 111 12.79 1.72 11.88
N HIS A 112 11.90 2.23 12.74
CA HIS A 112 11.05 3.41 12.49
C HIS A 112 11.28 4.53 13.52
N GLY A 113 12.46 4.55 14.14
CA GLY A 113 12.83 5.47 15.20
C GLY A 113 12.26 5.10 16.58
N PRO A 114 12.73 5.77 17.64
CA PRO A 114 12.45 5.39 19.02
C PRO A 114 10.98 5.55 19.45
N ALA A 115 10.20 6.33 18.70
CA ALA A 115 8.78 6.57 18.97
C ALA A 115 7.86 5.42 18.48
N ASN A 116 8.38 4.46 17.71
CA ASN A 116 7.59 3.44 17.01
C ASN A 116 8.03 2.01 17.37
N LYS A 117 8.06 1.70 18.67
CA LYS A 117 8.49 0.39 19.20
C LYS A 117 7.40 -0.67 19.28
N ASP A 118 6.13 -0.26 19.29
CA ASP A 118 5.00 -1.20 19.23
C ASP A 118 4.77 -1.65 17.77
N CYS A 119 5.55 -2.63 17.34
CA CYS A 119 5.53 -3.14 15.96
C CYS A 119 4.14 -3.70 15.60
N SER A 120 3.53 -4.45 16.51
CA SER A 120 2.23 -5.13 16.32
C SER A 120 1.06 -4.16 16.12
N SER A 121 1.14 -2.92 16.63
CA SER A 121 0.10 -1.91 16.39
C SER A 121 -0.10 -1.56 14.90
N CYS A 122 0.90 -1.80 14.07
CA CYS A 122 0.85 -1.56 12.62
C CYS A 122 1.06 -2.85 11.80
N HIS A 123 1.95 -3.73 12.25
CA HIS A 123 2.25 -5.01 11.60
C HIS A 123 1.40 -6.13 12.20
N ALA A 124 0.16 -6.25 11.73
CA ALA A 124 -0.76 -7.30 12.18
C ALA A 124 -0.30 -8.72 11.81
N ASN A 125 0.54 -8.86 10.77
CA ASN A 125 1.05 -10.15 10.32
C ASN A 125 2.59 -10.11 10.21
N PRO A 126 3.34 -10.77 11.13
CA PRO A 126 4.80 -10.83 11.06
C PRO A 126 5.32 -11.62 9.84
N HIS A 127 4.47 -12.39 9.18
CA HIS A 127 4.77 -13.11 7.93
C HIS A 127 4.45 -12.29 6.67
N ALA A 128 3.95 -11.06 6.82
CA ALA A 128 3.73 -10.13 5.72
C ALA A 128 4.12 -8.69 6.14
N PRO A 129 5.36 -8.45 6.60
CA PRO A 129 5.79 -7.16 7.13
C PRO A 129 5.70 -6.02 6.10
N CYS A 130 5.74 -6.32 4.80
CA CYS A 130 5.55 -5.32 3.74
C CYS A 130 4.07 -4.90 3.55
N MET A 131 3.12 -5.61 4.17
CA MET A 131 1.70 -5.33 4.08
C MET A 131 1.22 -4.70 5.38
N VAL A 132 1.27 -3.37 5.42
CA VAL A 132 0.78 -2.59 6.55
C VAL A 132 -0.50 -1.90 6.11
N ALA A 133 -1.61 -2.26 6.77
CA ALA A 133 -2.87 -1.56 6.63
C ALA A 133 -2.75 -0.11 7.14
N MET A 134 -3.78 0.71 6.97
CA MET A 134 -3.85 2.05 7.56
C MET A 134 -4.68 2.03 8.86
N PRO A 135 -4.12 1.61 10.01
CA PRO A 135 -4.82 1.72 11.28
C PRO A 135 -4.99 3.21 11.64
N PRO A 136 -5.99 3.55 12.49
CA PRO A 136 -6.24 4.94 12.91
C PRO A 136 -5.00 5.66 13.45
N ARG A 137 -4.12 4.93 14.17
CA ARG A 137 -2.84 5.45 14.67
C ARG A 137 -1.97 5.99 13.53
N LEU A 138 -1.86 5.26 12.42
CA LEU A 138 -1.01 5.64 11.29
C LEU A 138 -1.65 6.77 10.48
N THR A 139 -2.96 6.71 10.24
CA THR A 139 -3.72 7.74 9.50
C THR A 139 -3.54 9.15 10.08
N ASN A 140 -3.43 9.27 11.40
CA ASN A 140 -3.31 10.56 12.07
C ASN A 140 -1.86 11.02 12.30
N THR A 141 -0.86 10.21 11.95
CA THR A 141 0.54 10.47 12.30
C THR A 141 1.48 10.49 11.09
N CYS A 142 0.94 10.55 9.86
CA CYS A 142 1.73 10.59 8.62
C CYS A 142 2.87 11.62 8.68
N ALA A 143 2.61 12.82 9.22
CA ALA A 143 3.57 13.92 9.27
C ALA A 143 4.73 13.69 10.26
N SER A 144 4.60 12.75 11.19
CA SER A 144 5.70 12.41 12.12
C SER A 144 6.90 11.78 11.39
N CYS A 145 6.63 11.06 10.29
CA CYS A 145 7.64 10.43 9.45
C CYS A 145 7.76 11.11 8.07
N HIS A 146 6.67 11.68 7.55
CA HIS A 146 6.58 12.32 6.24
C HIS A 146 6.21 13.81 6.38
N ALA A 147 7.10 14.60 6.96
CA ALA A 147 6.88 16.03 7.16
C ALA A 147 6.74 16.80 5.82
N ALA A 148 7.50 16.42 4.79
CA ALA A 148 7.55 17.15 3.52
C ALA A 148 6.19 17.26 2.80
N PRO A 149 5.41 16.17 2.57
CA PRO A 149 4.05 16.26 2.04
C PRO A 149 3.12 17.19 2.81
N LYS A 150 3.15 17.12 4.14
CA LYS A 150 2.32 17.98 5.00
C LYS A 150 2.72 19.45 4.85
N ASN A 151 4.02 19.73 4.85
CA ASN A 151 4.56 21.07 4.67
C ASN A 151 4.21 21.65 3.29
N ASP A 152 4.30 20.83 2.23
CA ASP A 152 3.91 21.24 0.87
C ASP A 152 2.42 21.61 0.81
N LEU A 153 1.52 20.80 1.39
CA LEU A 153 0.07 21.08 1.40
C LEU A 153 -0.30 22.33 2.19
N VAL A 154 0.47 22.68 3.23
CA VAL A 154 0.32 23.91 4.02
C VAL A 154 0.87 25.12 3.27
N LYS A 155 2.09 24.99 2.72
CA LYS A 155 2.78 26.08 2.03
C LYS A 155 2.13 26.44 0.69
N PHE A 156 1.53 25.46 0.00
CA PHE A 156 0.91 25.63 -1.32
C PHE A 156 -0.55 25.15 -1.35
N PRO A 157 -1.49 25.91 -0.74
CA PRO A 157 -2.88 25.49 -0.63
C PRO A 157 -3.56 25.18 -1.98
N SER A 158 -4.20 24.02 -2.04
CA SER A 158 -4.96 23.54 -3.20
C SER A 158 -6.16 22.70 -2.74
N LYS A 159 -6.96 22.19 -3.69
CA LYS A 159 -8.06 21.27 -3.36
C LYS A 159 -7.56 20.01 -2.63
N HIS A 160 -6.33 19.57 -2.88
CA HIS A 160 -5.73 18.44 -2.17
C HIS A 160 -5.47 18.74 -0.68
N SER A 161 -5.30 20.02 -0.29
CA SER A 161 -5.13 20.40 1.11
C SER A 161 -6.39 20.14 1.96
N LEU A 162 -7.54 19.91 1.32
CA LEU A 162 -8.83 19.62 1.95
C LEU A 162 -9.13 18.11 2.04
N VAL A 163 -8.24 17.26 1.52
CA VAL A 163 -8.41 15.81 1.48
C VAL A 163 -7.44 15.18 2.47
N SER A 164 -7.92 14.27 3.32
CA SER A 164 -7.06 13.55 4.26
C SER A 164 -6.17 12.54 3.52
N CYS A 165 -4.96 12.30 4.06
CA CYS A 165 -3.93 11.50 3.39
C CYS A 165 -4.44 10.10 3.00
N ASP A 166 -5.22 9.47 3.89
CA ASP A 166 -5.77 8.12 3.76
C ASP A 166 -6.83 7.97 2.66
N LYS A 167 -7.44 9.07 2.19
CA LYS A 167 -8.37 9.02 1.05
C LYS A 167 -7.67 8.68 -0.26
N CYS A 168 -6.37 8.96 -0.34
CA CYS A 168 -5.54 8.64 -1.50
C CYS A 168 -4.56 7.50 -1.17
N HIS A 169 -3.95 7.50 0.02
CA HIS A 169 -3.00 6.49 0.49
C HIS A 169 -3.71 5.46 1.37
N THR A 170 -4.33 4.47 0.74
CA THR A 170 -5.18 3.46 1.41
C THR A 170 -4.40 2.37 2.16
N SER A 171 -3.12 2.19 1.84
CA SER A 171 -2.18 1.36 2.60
C SER A 171 -0.83 2.06 2.72
N HIS A 172 -0.06 1.72 3.75
CA HIS A 172 1.25 2.33 3.95
C HIS A 172 2.20 1.96 2.81
N GLY A 173 2.83 2.96 2.19
CA GLY A 173 3.69 2.78 1.02
C GLY A 173 2.96 2.72 -0.33
N PHE A 174 1.63 2.70 -0.35
CA PHE A 174 0.86 2.75 -1.59
C PHE A 174 0.88 4.14 -2.21
N LYS A 175 1.18 4.21 -3.51
CA LYS A 175 1.09 5.42 -4.31
C LYS A 175 -0.11 5.30 -5.26
N PRO A 176 -1.17 6.11 -5.07
CA PRO A 176 -2.35 6.02 -5.92
C PRO A 176 -2.08 6.53 -7.33
N SER A 177 -2.87 6.04 -8.28
CA SER A 177 -2.94 6.63 -9.61
C SER A 177 -3.72 7.94 -9.57
N CYS A 178 -3.27 8.95 -10.33
CA CYS A 178 -3.99 10.20 -10.53
C CYS A 178 -5.37 9.99 -11.17
N SER A 179 -5.49 8.94 -12.00
CA SER A 179 -6.71 8.60 -12.75
C SER A 179 -7.89 8.18 -11.88
N ALA A 180 -7.65 7.88 -10.60
CA ALA A 180 -8.72 7.58 -9.65
C ALA A 180 -9.70 8.77 -9.49
N CYS A 181 -9.24 10.00 -9.77
CA CYS A 181 -10.07 11.21 -9.66
C CYS A 181 -9.89 12.20 -10.82
N HIS A 182 -8.76 12.18 -11.54
CA HIS A 182 -8.44 13.17 -12.57
C HIS A 182 -8.43 12.59 -13.98
N LYS A 183 -8.83 13.41 -14.96
CA LYS A 183 -8.74 13.09 -16.39
C LYS A 183 -7.43 13.66 -16.98
N PRO A 184 -6.85 13.02 -18.02
CA PRO A 184 -5.70 13.56 -18.72
C PRO A 184 -6.03 14.87 -19.43
N HIS A 185 -5.00 15.68 -19.71
CA HIS A 185 -5.18 16.96 -20.41
C HIS A 185 -5.35 16.79 -21.93
N TYR A 186 -4.85 15.70 -22.50
CA TYR A 186 -4.99 15.36 -23.91
C TYR A 186 -5.08 13.85 -24.12
N GLN A 187 -5.60 13.45 -25.29
CA GLN A 187 -5.77 12.04 -25.63
C GLN A 187 -4.41 11.32 -25.68
N GLY A 188 -4.32 10.17 -25.00
CA GLY A 188 -3.11 9.35 -24.97
C GLY A 188 -2.04 9.83 -23.99
N GLN A 189 -2.29 10.87 -23.19
CA GLN A 189 -1.37 11.25 -22.11
C GLN A 189 -1.30 10.11 -21.08
N GLU A 190 -0.08 9.60 -20.87
CA GLU A 190 0.16 8.54 -19.90
C GLU A 190 0.11 9.11 -18.47
N PHE A 191 -0.57 8.41 -17.55
CA PHE A 191 -0.87 8.93 -16.21
C PHE A 191 0.35 9.08 -15.29
N SER A 192 1.37 8.23 -15.42
CA SER A 192 2.62 8.39 -14.68
C SER A 192 3.36 9.68 -15.03
N THR A 193 3.07 10.30 -16.19
CA THR A 193 3.64 11.60 -16.57
C THR A 193 3.03 12.80 -15.83
N CYS A 194 1.86 12.66 -15.21
CA CYS A 194 1.16 13.78 -14.56
C CYS A 194 2.04 14.46 -13.50
N ALA A 195 2.76 13.66 -12.71
CA ALA A 195 3.61 14.16 -11.62
C ALA A 195 4.88 14.87 -12.09
N LYS A 196 5.26 14.75 -13.37
CA LYS A 196 6.36 15.54 -13.96
C LYS A 196 6.02 17.03 -13.97
N CYS A 197 4.72 17.33 -14.16
CA CYS A 197 4.24 18.69 -14.21
C CYS A 197 3.54 19.14 -12.93
N HIS A 198 2.74 18.27 -12.32
CA HIS A 198 1.97 18.60 -11.13
C HIS A 198 2.44 17.77 -9.93
N PRO A 199 3.29 18.29 -9.05
CA PRO A 199 3.62 17.61 -7.81
C PRO A 199 2.35 17.47 -6.96
N VAL A 200 2.00 16.25 -6.55
CA VAL A 200 0.67 15.91 -5.99
C VAL A 200 0.31 16.73 -4.75
N HIS A 201 1.28 17.03 -3.89
CA HIS A 201 1.07 17.80 -2.64
C HIS A 201 1.19 19.32 -2.82
N LYS A 202 1.49 19.78 -4.04
CA LYS A 202 1.54 21.20 -4.42
C LYS A 202 1.19 21.36 -5.91
N PRO A 203 0.01 20.89 -6.36
CA PRO A 203 -0.28 20.68 -7.79
C PRO A 203 -0.32 21.97 -8.60
N LYS A 204 -0.43 23.13 -7.95
CA LYS A 204 -0.36 24.46 -8.59
C LYS A 204 1.08 24.89 -8.91
N GLN A 205 2.08 24.24 -8.33
CA GLN A 205 3.49 24.50 -8.61
C GLN A 205 3.89 23.68 -9.84
N VAL A 206 3.49 24.18 -11.01
CA VAL A 206 3.75 23.49 -12.29
C VAL A 206 5.24 23.52 -12.61
N THR A 207 5.80 22.35 -12.84
CA THR A 207 7.19 22.15 -13.26
C THR A 207 7.24 21.50 -14.65
N TYR A 208 8.37 21.57 -15.35
CA TYR A 208 8.62 20.78 -16.56
C TYR A 208 10.11 20.81 -16.88
N GLY A 209 10.57 19.81 -17.62
CA GLY A 209 11.94 19.81 -18.14
C GLY A 209 12.07 20.70 -19.37
N SER A 210 13.29 21.13 -19.68
CA SER A 210 13.62 21.92 -20.87
C SER A 210 13.32 21.21 -22.20
N ALA A 211 13.21 19.88 -22.17
CA ALA A 211 12.91 19.04 -23.34
C ALA A 211 11.42 18.67 -23.46
N GLU A 212 10.54 19.25 -22.63
CA GLU A 212 9.10 18.95 -22.71
C GLU A 212 8.55 19.35 -24.10
N PRO A 213 7.81 18.47 -24.80
CA PRO A 213 7.28 18.80 -26.11
C PRO A 213 6.28 19.98 -26.07
N ALA A 214 6.36 20.89 -27.04
CA ALA A 214 5.44 22.03 -27.16
C ALA A 214 3.95 21.61 -27.19
N ALA A 215 3.65 20.42 -27.72
CA ALA A 215 2.31 19.86 -27.73
C ALA A 215 1.73 19.68 -26.31
N THR A 216 2.56 19.36 -25.31
CA THR A 216 2.15 19.27 -23.90
C THR A 216 1.69 20.64 -23.40
N CYS A 217 2.40 21.71 -23.75
CA CYS A 217 2.02 23.08 -23.41
C CYS A 217 0.69 23.48 -24.06
N GLY A 218 0.49 23.03 -25.30
CA GLY A 218 -0.74 23.26 -26.08
C GLY A 218 -2.02 22.69 -25.45
N ALA A 219 -1.90 21.70 -24.56
CA ALA A 219 -3.06 21.15 -23.85
C ALA A 219 -3.72 22.18 -22.91
N CYS A 220 -2.93 23.09 -22.34
CA CYS A 220 -3.43 24.20 -21.51
C CYS A 220 -3.45 25.53 -22.27
N HIS A 221 -2.49 25.73 -23.16
CA HIS A 221 -2.30 26.97 -23.92
C HIS A 221 -2.76 26.84 -25.38
N THR A 222 -3.95 26.28 -25.60
CA THR A 222 -4.48 25.91 -26.93
C THR A 222 -4.38 27.05 -27.96
N LYS A 223 -4.77 28.26 -27.58
CA LYS A 223 -4.75 29.45 -28.45
C LYS A 223 -3.32 29.87 -28.84
N VAL A 224 -2.41 29.91 -27.87
CA VAL A 224 -1.02 30.32 -28.09
C VAL A 224 -0.29 29.26 -28.90
N TYR A 225 -0.51 27.98 -28.59
CA TYR A 225 0.07 26.87 -29.34
C TYR A 225 -0.41 26.84 -30.80
N ALA A 226 -1.68 27.13 -31.06
CA ALA A 226 -2.19 27.24 -32.42
C ALA A 226 -1.49 28.36 -33.21
N LYS A 227 -1.30 29.53 -32.61
CA LYS A 227 -0.54 30.65 -33.21
C LYS A 227 0.92 30.28 -33.47
N TRP A 228 1.62 29.78 -32.44
CA TRP A 228 3.02 29.36 -32.53
C TRP A 228 3.24 28.27 -33.59
N LYS A 229 2.27 27.37 -33.77
CA LYS A 229 2.34 26.32 -34.81
C LYS A 229 2.11 26.88 -36.22
N ALA A 230 1.31 27.93 -36.36
CA ALA A 230 0.92 28.52 -37.65
C ALA A 230 1.82 29.69 -38.09
N THR A 231 2.56 30.31 -37.17
CA THR A 231 3.33 31.52 -37.47
C THR A 231 4.46 31.23 -38.48
N PRO A 232 4.70 32.12 -39.45
CA PRO A 232 5.86 32.02 -40.35
C PRO A 232 7.18 32.42 -39.69
N SER A 233 7.14 32.93 -38.46
CA SER A 233 8.33 33.41 -37.75
C SER A 233 9.29 32.27 -37.37
N ARG A 234 10.58 32.60 -37.21
CA ARG A 234 11.57 31.63 -36.72
C ARG A 234 11.30 31.17 -35.27
N HIS A 235 10.47 31.89 -34.51
CA HIS A 235 10.09 31.49 -33.16
C HIS A 235 9.24 30.20 -33.15
N ALA A 236 8.57 29.84 -34.26
CA ALA A 236 7.93 28.54 -34.45
C ALA A 236 8.90 27.35 -34.34
N LYS A 237 10.22 27.58 -34.48
CA LYS A 237 11.25 26.54 -34.36
C LYS A 237 11.82 26.43 -32.95
N VAL A 238 11.41 27.29 -32.02
CA VAL A 238 11.88 27.29 -30.63
C VAL A 238 10.79 26.69 -29.75
N ASN A 239 11.11 25.59 -29.06
CA ASN A 239 10.17 24.94 -28.15
C ASN A 239 9.81 25.89 -26.98
N CYS A 240 8.55 25.85 -26.54
CA CYS A 240 8.04 26.59 -25.39
C CYS A 240 8.97 26.50 -24.18
N ALA A 241 9.44 25.29 -23.83
CA ALA A 241 10.28 25.04 -22.65
C ALA A 241 11.71 25.62 -22.76
N ALA A 242 12.16 25.97 -23.98
CA ALA A 242 13.44 26.65 -24.17
C ALA A 242 13.36 28.14 -23.81
N CYS A 243 12.24 28.80 -24.10
CA CYS A 243 12.01 30.20 -23.74
C CYS A 243 11.48 30.33 -22.30
N HIS A 244 10.41 29.59 -21.99
CA HIS A 244 9.79 29.58 -20.67
C HIS A 244 10.53 28.61 -19.74
N ARG A 245 11.83 28.84 -19.53
CA ARG A 245 12.66 28.00 -18.66
C ARG A 245 12.39 28.22 -17.17
N ASP A 246 12.98 27.36 -16.34
CA ASP A 246 13.05 27.43 -14.87
C ASP A 246 11.73 27.25 -14.10
N LYS A 247 10.70 28.03 -14.43
CA LYS A 247 9.38 27.94 -13.81
C LYS A 247 8.28 28.18 -14.83
N HIS A 248 7.15 27.52 -14.62
CA HIS A 248 5.96 27.80 -15.40
C HIS A 248 5.56 29.28 -15.32
N GLY A 249 5.39 29.90 -16.48
CA GLY A 249 5.08 31.33 -16.61
C GLY A 249 6.28 32.27 -16.54
N TYR A 250 7.52 31.78 -16.50
CA TYR A 250 8.70 32.63 -16.71
C TYR A 250 8.67 33.22 -18.13
N ILE A 251 8.88 34.53 -18.26
CA ILE A 251 8.95 35.21 -19.56
C ILE A 251 10.36 35.81 -19.68
N PRO A 252 11.19 35.34 -20.64
CA PRO A 252 12.53 35.87 -20.83
C PRO A 252 12.47 37.28 -21.42
N GLN A 253 13.50 38.08 -21.14
CA GLN A 253 13.72 39.33 -21.87
C GLN A 253 14.24 39.04 -23.27
N CYS A 254 13.88 39.88 -24.25
CA CYS A 254 14.34 39.72 -25.64
C CYS A 254 15.88 39.70 -25.73
N THR A 255 16.54 40.48 -24.89
CA THR A 255 18.01 40.64 -24.85
C THR A 255 18.76 39.44 -24.31
N GLU A 256 18.08 38.48 -23.69
CA GLU A 256 18.70 37.22 -23.26
C GLU A 256 19.16 36.37 -24.44
N CYS A 257 18.52 36.54 -25.60
CA CYS A 257 18.87 35.85 -26.85
C CYS A 257 19.28 36.81 -27.98
N HIS A 258 18.72 38.02 -28.01
CA HIS A 258 18.94 39.00 -29.08
C HIS A 258 19.76 40.19 -28.60
N LYS A 259 21.05 40.25 -28.99
CA LYS A 259 21.96 41.31 -28.49
C LYS A 259 21.64 42.71 -29.00
N ALA A 260 21.33 42.87 -30.29
CA ALA A 260 20.97 44.15 -30.90
C ALA A 260 20.27 43.92 -32.25
N PRO A 261 18.96 43.60 -32.25
CA PRO A 261 18.24 43.30 -33.49
C PRO A 261 18.00 44.55 -34.37
N HIS A 262 18.18 45.75 -33.82
CA HIS A 262 18.01 47.03 -34.51
C HIS A 262 19.20 47.98 -34.24
N PRO A 263 19.38 49.04 -35.07
CA PRO A 263 20.33 50.10 -34.79
C PRO A 263 20.08 50.78 -33.44
N GLN A 264 21.15 51.30 -32.84
CA GLN A 264 21.12 51.92 -31.51
C GLN A 264 20.05 53.00 -31.36
N SER A 265 19.85 53.84 -32.40
CA SER A 265 18.84 54.91 -32.39
C SER A 265 17.40 54.41 -32.22
N ILE A 266 17.06 53.23 -32.73
CA ILE A 266 15.75 52.60 -32.55
C ILE A 266 15.64 52.00 -31.14
N LEU A 267 16.68 51.32 -30.68
CA LEU A 267 16.69 50.69 -29.35
C LEU A 267 16.61 51.71 -28.21
N GLU A 268 17.24 52.88 -28.37
CA GLU A 268 17.17 53.99 -27.40
C GLU A 268 15.80 54.65 -27.39
N LYS A 269 15.18 54.84 -28.57
CA LYS A 269 13.86 55.48 -28.69
C LYS A 269 12.71 54.54 -28.30
N PHE A 270 12.87 53.23 -28.52
CA PHE A 270 11.86 52.20 -28.29
C PHE A 270 12.45 51.03 -27.49
N PRO A 271 12.66 51.20 -26.17
CA PRO A 271 13.27 50.16 -25.34
C PRO A 271 12.36 48.93 -25.14
N ASN A 272 11.05 49.06 -25.34
CA ASN A 272 10.10 47.94 -25.27
C ASN A 272 9.83 47.37 -26.67
N CYS A 273 10.36 46.17 -26.92
CA CYS A 273 10.21 45.47 -28.20
C CYS A 273 8.73 45.21 -28.56
N LEU A 274 7.89 44.97 -27.56
CA LEU A 274 6.47 44.62 -27.74
C LEU A 274 5.60 45.82 -28.19
N SER A 275 6.15 47.04 -28.22
CA SER A 275 5.47 48.19 -28.80
C SER A 275 5.26 48.07 -30.31
N CYS A 276 6.09 47.27 -31.00
CA CYS A 276 5.95 46.96 -32.42
C CYS A 276 5.82 45.46 -32.68
N HIS A 277 6.50 44.61 -31.91
CA HIS A 277 6.48 43.16 -32.03
C HIS A 277 5.40 42.54 -31.12
N LEU A 278 4.13 42.79 -31.46
CA LEU A 278 2.94 42.61 -30.62
C LEU A 278 2.75 41.22 -29.99
N ASP A 279 3.22 40.15 -30.63
CA ASP A 279 3.12 38.78 -30.12
C ASP A 279 4.37 37.97 -30.48
N VAL A 280 5.14 37.54 -29.48
CA VAL A 280 6.35 36.74 -29.69
C VAL A 280 6.07 35.34 -30.24
N HIS A 281 4.84 34.86 -30.08
CA HIS A 281 4.39 33.57 -30.62
C HIS A 281 3.84 33.69 -32.03
N ASP A 282 3.70 34.92 -32.54
CA ASP A 282 3.25 35.22 -33.89
C ASP A 282 3.91 36.50 -34.44
N LEU A 283 5.24 36.51 -34.38
CA LEU A 283 6.03 37.66 -34.82
C LEU A 283 5.85 37.86 -36.33
N PRO A 284 5.54 39.08 -36.81
CA PRO A 284 5.52 39.38 -38.23
C PRO A 284 6.89 39.05 -38.84
N SER A 285 6.94 38.09 -39.77
CA SER A 285 8.18 37.80 -40.50
C SER A 285 8.41 38.89 -41.54
N ALA A 286 9.67 39.34 -41.70
CA ALA A 286 10.08 40.39 -42.64
C ALA A 286 9.90 40.04 -44.14
N GLY A 287 9.03 39.09 -44.48
CA GLY A 287 8.69 38.68 -45.85
C GLY A 287 7.19 38.55 -46.13
N SER A 288 6.31 38.93 -45.20
CA SER A 288 4.85 38.84 -45.38
C SER A 288 4.14 40.18 -45.54
N GLN A 289 4.88 41.26 -45.82
CA GLN A 289 4.27 42.45 -46.43
C GLN A 289 4.08 42.13 -47.91
N THR A 290 2.98 41.44 -48.24
CA THR A 290 2.41 41.58 -49.58
C THR A 290 2.01 43.05 -49.75
N PRO A 291 2.35 43.67 -50.90
CA PRO A 291 1.95 45.04 -51.20
C PRO A 291 0.43 45.22 -51.15
#